data_AF-X6MC12-F1
#
_entry.id   AF-X6MC12-F1
#
_cell.length_a   1.000
_cell.length_b   1.000
_cell.length_c   1.000
_cell.angle_alpha   90.00
_cell.angle_beta   90.00
_cell.angle_gamma   90.00
#
_symmetry.space_group_name_H-M   'P 1'
#
loop_
_entity.id
_entity.type
_entity.pdbx_description
1 polymer ?
#
loop_
_entity_poly.entity_id
_entity_poly.type
_entity_poly.pdbx_seq_one_letter_code
_entity_poly.pdbx_strand_id
1 'polypeptide(L)'
;MGLLADIDGAYFGTTFAHLFFLVFPELKPEKSKEHYKPRVFGFDLHSTWHQKSLEAARRAQYEYQQEKRRLEGKSVINGEDRGGGNNNVNDNNPPANSHKNGNGNNSNSSDHAATTPLVETPMPTKGD
;
A
#
# COMPACT_ATOMS: atom_id res chain seq x y z
N MET A 1 9.52 6.49 -36.61
CA MET A 1 10.13 6.52 -35.27
C MET A 1 9.51 5.39 -34.46
N GLY A 2 10.30 4.40 -34.02
CA GLY A 2 9.78 3.29 -33.20
C GLY A 2 10.56 1.97 -33.19
N LEU A 3 11.88 1.95 -33.43
CA LEU A 3 12.65 0.69 -33.52
C LEU A 3 13.18 0.14 -32.18
N LEU A 4 13.08 0.89 -31.08
CA LEU A 4 13.63 0.46 -29.78
C LEU A 4 12.67 -0.39 -28.94
N ALA A 5 11.39 -0.44 -29.29
CA ALA A 5 10.37 -1.17 -28.52
C ALA A 5 10.29 -2.67 -28.87
N ASP A 6 10.93 -3.10 -29.97
CA ASP A 6 10.76 -4.44 -30.53
C ASP A 6 11.89 -5.42 -30.12
N ILE A 7 12.81 -5.02 -29.25
CA ILE A 7 13.92 -5.86 -28.78
C ILE A 7 13.56 -6.49 -27.43
N ASP A 8 13.53 -7.82 -27.36
CA ASP A 8 13.32 -8.55 -26.11
C ASP A 8 14.55 -8.43 -25.18
N GLY A 9 14.31 -8.18 -23.89
CA GLY A 9 15.36 -8.16 -22.86
C GLY A 9 16.12 -9.48 -22.73
N ALA A 10 15.54 -10.61 -23.16
CA ALA A 10 16.20 -11.92 -23.16
C ALA A 10 17.51 -11.94 -23.98
N TYR A 11 17.64 -11.09 -25.01
CA TYR A 11 18.87 -11.00 -25.81
C TYR A 11 20.09 -10.50 -25.03
N PHE A 12 19.88 -9.77 -23.93
CA PHE A 12 20.96 -9.25 -23.09
C PHE A 12 21.33 -10.21 -21.95
N GLY A 13 20.37 -11.02 -21.49
CA GLY A 13 20.52 -11.89 -20.34
C GLY A 13 20.47 -11.15 -18.99
N THR A 14 20.06 -11.84 -17.93
CA THR A 14 19.86 -11.26 -16.59
C THR A 14 21.17 -10.94 -15.86
N THR A 15 22.28 -11.53 -16.28
CA THR A 15 23.60 -11.42 -15.62
C THR A 15 24.54 -10.41 -16.28
N PHE A 16 24.23 -9.92 -17.48
CA PHE A 16 25.14 -9.04 -18.23
C PHE A 16 25.58 -7.80 -17.43
N ALA A 17 24.63 -7.04 -16.88
CA ALA A 17 24.95 -5.83 -16.12
C ALA A 17 25.86 -6.11 -14.91
N HIS A 18 25.67 -7.25 -14.24
CA HIS A 18 26.51 -7.67 -13.13
C HIS A 18 27.94 -8.01 -13.59
N LEU A 19 28.07 -8.86 -14.62
CA LEU A 19 29.37 -9.29 -15.15
C LEU A 19 30.16 -8.12 -15.77
N PHE A 20 29.48 -7.18 -16.43
CA PHE A 20 30.10 -6.00 -17.02
C PHE A 20 30.90 -5.21 -15.97
N PHE A 21 30.31 -4.93 -14.80
CA PHE A 21 31.01 -4.22 -13.73
C PHE A 21 31.97 -5.10 -12.90
N LEU A 22 31.90 -6.43 -13.02
CA LEU A 22 32.95 -7.31 -12.49
C LEU A 22 34.24 -7.22 -13.32
N VAL A 23 34.10 -7.11 -14.65
CA VAL A 23 35.24 -7.03 -15.58
C VAL A 23 35.81 -5.60 -15.65
N PHE A 24 34.94 -4.58 -15.61
CA PHE A 24 35.30 -3.16 -15.71
C PHE A 24 34.87 -2.38 -14.45
N PRO A 25 35.47 -2.63 -13.27
CA PRO A 25 35.08 -1.98 -12.02
C PRO A 25 35.25 -0.46 -12.03
N GLU A 26 36.18 0.07 -12.83
CA GLU A 26 36.46 1.50 -12.99
C GLU A 26 35.34 2.28 -13.69
N LEU A 27 34.46 1.59 -14.44
CA LEU A 27 33.33 2.20 -15.11
C LEU A 27 32.07 2.25 -14.23
N LYS A 28 32.12 1.71 -13.01
CA LYS A 28 30.98 1.71 -12.10
C LYS A 28 30.68 3.15 -11.65
N PRO A 29 29.48 3.70 -11.93
CA PRO A 29 29.14 5.04 -11.50
C PRO A 29 29.18 5.19 -9.98
N GLU A 30 29.68 6.33 -9.51
CA GLU A 30 29.56 6.69 -8.10
C GLU A 30 28.08 6.87 -7.72
N LYS A 31 27.76 6.53 -6.46
CA LYS A 31 26.40 6.77 -5.96
C LYS A 31 26.12 8.27 -5.95
N SER A 32 24.95 8.67 -6.46
CA SER A 32 24.48 10.05 -6.34
C SER A 32 24.47 10.45 -4.86
N LYS A 33 25.05 11.61 -4.57
CA LYS A 33 24.97 12.26 -3.24
C LYS A 33 23.63 12.95 -3.03
N GLU A 34 22.95 13.27 -4.12
CA GLU A 34 21.67 13.96 -4.10
C GLU A 34 20.53 12.94 -4.15
N HIS A 35 19.64 13.07 -3.17
CA HIS A 35 18.37 12.36 -3.13
C HIS A 35 17.25 13.37 -3.39
N TYR A 36 16.24 12.94 -4.14
CA TYR A 36 15.05 13.73 -4.33
C TYR A 36 14.42 14.10 -2.98
N LYS A 37 14.19 15.39 -2.74
CA LYS A 37 13.50 15.90 -1.56
C LYS A 37 12.07 16.28 -1.97
N PRO A 38 11.05 15.49 -1.59
CA PRO A 38 9.67 15.79 -1.95
C PRO A 38 9.21 17.09 -1.27
N ARG A 39 8.62 17.97 -2.06
CA ARG A 39 8.08 19.27 -1.62
C ARG A 39 6.70 19.53 -2.17
N VAL A 40 5.87 20.23 -1.40
CA VAL A 40 4.57 20.76 -1.82
C VAL A 40 4.53 22.24 -1.47
N PHE A 41 4.29 23.09 -2.46
CA PHE A 41 4.34 24.56 -2.32
C PHE A 41 5.65 25.08 -1.71
N GLY A 42 6.79 24.43 -2.00
CA GLY A 42 8.11 24.82 -1.49
C GLY A 42 8.48 24.27 -0.11
N PHE A 43 7.53 23.71 0.62
CA PHE A 43 7.75 23.09 1.93
C PHE A 43 8.13 21.62 1.81
N ASP A 44 9.11 21.19 2.61
CA ASP A 44 9.51 19.80 2.70
C ASP A 44 8.40 18.96 3.36
N LEU A 45 8.19 17.74 2.85
CA LEU A 45 7.26 16.81 3.49
C LEU A 45 7.87 16.28 4.79
N HIS A 46 7.08 16.30 5.87
CA HIS A 46 7.48 15.74 7.17
C HIS A 46 7.72 14.23 7.07
N SER A 47 8.69 13.67 7.80
CA SER A 47 9.10 12.25 7.70
C SER A 47 7.96 11.23 7.82
N THR A 48 6.90 11.57 8.55
CA THR A 48 5.72 10.70 8.76
C THR A 48 4.60 10.86 7.72
N TRP A 49 4.81 11.66 6.67
CA TRP A 49 3.77 11.97 5.66
C TRP A 49 3.19 10.70 5.03
N HIS A 50 4.06 9.75 4.67
CA HIS A 50 3.67 8.55 3.93
C HIS A 50 2.75 7.67 4.76
N GLN A 51 3.15 7.38 6.00
CA GLN A 51 2.38 6.57 6.93
C GLN A 51 1.03 7.22 7.25
N LYS A 52 1.01 8.53 7.56
CA LYS A 52 -0.23 9.26 7.85
C LYS A 52 -1.19 9.26 6.65
N SER A 53 -0.66 9.43 5.44
CA SER A 53 -1.46 9.40 4.21
C SER A 53 -2.10 8.02 3.99
N LEU A 54 -1.35 6.94 4.20
CA LEU A 54 -1.87 5.58 4.08
C LEU A 54 -2.92 5.27 5.14
N GLU A 55 -2.70 5.70 6.38
CA GLU A 55 -3.67 5.55 7.47
C GLU A 55 -4.96 6.31 7.19
N ALA A 56 -4.86 7.57 6.73
CA ALA A 56 -6.01 8.38 6.35
C ALA A 56 -6.81 7.72 5.21
N ALA A 57 -6.13 7.22 4.18
CA ALA A 57 -6.77 6.50 3.07
C ALA A 57 -7.49 5.24 3.55
N ARG A 58 -6.84 4.44 4.40
CA ARG A 58 -7.44 3.24 4.99
C ARG A 58 -8.65 3.56 5.86
N ARG A 59 -8.56 4.61 6.68
CA ARG A 59 -9.65 5.07 7.55
C ARG A 59 -10.86 5.51 6.72
N ALA A 60 -10.65 6.30 5.68
CA ALA A 60 -11.72 6.73 4.78
C ALA A 60 -12.42 5.53 4.11
N GLN A 61 -11.66 4.48 3.73
CA GLN A 61 -12.25 3.25 3.18
C GLN A 61 -13.14 2.52 4.20
N TYR A 62 -12.72 2.42 5.46
CA TYR A 62 -13.54 1.79 6.50
C TYR A 62 -14.80 2.58 6.81
N GLU A 63 -14.69 3.91 6.89
CA GLU A 63 -15.84 4.79 7.12
C GLU A 63 -16.87 4.66 5.98
N TYR A 64 -16.40 4.63 4.72
CA TYR A 64 -17.26 4.40 3.56
C TYR A 64 -17.99 3.05 3.61
N GLN A 65 -17.30 1.97 3.98
CA GLN A 65 -17.91 0.64 4.11
C GLN A 65 -18.96 0.59 5.23
N GLN A 66 -18.70 1.25 6.37
CA GLN A 66 -19.66 1.32 7.46
C GLN A 66 -20.93 2.06 7.06
N GLU A 67 -20.79 3.20 6.40
CA GLU A 67 -21.92 4.00 5.92
C GLU A 67 -22.74 3.24 4.87
N LYS A 68 -22.08 2.57 3.92
CA LYS A 68 -22.76 1.73 2.93
C LYS A 68 -23.59 0.63 3.59
N ARG A 69 -23.03 -0.08 4.57
CA ARG A 69 -23.77 -1.09 5.36
C ARG A 69 -24.93 -0.47 6.15
N ARG A 70 -24.76 0.73 6.71
CA ARG A 70 -25.83 1.43 7.42
C ARG A 70 -26.99 1.77 6.50
N LEU A 71 -26.71 2.23 5.28
CA LEU A 71 -27.74 2.55 4.29
C LEU A 71 -28.44 1.28 3.79
N GLU A 72 -27.69 0.21 3.51
CA GLU A 72 -28.25 -1.09 3.11
C GLU A 72 -29.12 -1.70 4.22
N GLY A 73 -28.69 -1.63 5.49
CA GLY A 73 -29.47 -2.11 6.63
C GLY A 73 -30.72 -1.27 6.95
N LYS A 74 -30.78 -0.01 6.51
CA LYS A 74 -31.93 0.90 6.72
C LYS A 74 -33.07 0.66 5.73
N SER A 75 -32.86 -0.14 4.67
CA SER A 75 -33.89 -0.55 3.72
C SER A 75 -34.89 -1.58 4.29
N VAL A 76 -34.62 -2.17 5.46
CA VAL A 76 -35.45 -3.28 6.01
C VAL A 76 -36.50 -2.79 7.02
N ILE A 77 -36.46 -1.53 7.45
CA ILE A 77 -37.36 -0.98 8.47
C ILE A 77 -38.51 -0.15 7.89
N ASN A 78 -39.29 -0.76 6.99
CA ASN A 78 -40.70 -0.40 6.81
C ASN A 78 -41.53 -1.67 7.06
N GLY A 79 -41.57 -2.10 8.33
CA GLY A 79 -42.29 -3.29 8.75
C GLY A 79 -41.98 -3.66 10.20
N GLU A 80 -42.89 -3.25 11.08
CA GLU A 80 -43.14 -3.85 12.40
C GLU A 80 -42.11 -3.62 13.53
N ASP A 81 -42.47 -2.66 14.37
CA ASP A 81 -42.07 -2.52 15.77
C ASP A 81 -42.39 -3.80 16.56
N ARG A 82 -41.41 -4.70 16.77
CA ARG A 82 -41.35 -5.61 17.94
C ARG A 82 -39.91 -5.97 18.32
N GLY A 83 -39.53 -5.47 19.50
CA GLY A 83 -38.48 -5.86 20.45
C GLY A 83 -37.47 -6.97 20.10
N GLY A 84 -36.20 -6.66 20.33
CA GLY A 84 -35.12 -7.64 20.44
C GLY A 84 -33.81 -6.97 20.87
N GLY A 85 -33.64 -6.77 22.19
CA GLY A 85 -32.37 -6.35 22.75
C GLY A 85 -31.32 -7.44 22.63
N ASN A 86 -30.16 -7.11 22.07
CA ASN A 86 -28.96 -7.92 22.15
C ASN A 86 -27.83 -7.08 22.75
N ASN A 87 -27.48 -7.38 23.99
CA ASN A 87 -26.20 -6.98 24.58
C ASN A 87 -25.12 -7.84 23.94
N ASN A 88 -24.44 -7.33 22.91
CA ASN A 88 -23.11 -7.82 22.55
C ASN A 88 -22.13 -6.64 22.64
N VAL A 89 -21.63 -6.44 23.86
CA VAL A 89 -20.52 -5.53 24.11
C VAL A 89 -19.25 -6.19 23.58
N ASN A 90 -18.88 -5.75 22.38
CA ASN A 90 -17.52 -5.39 21.98
C ASN A 90 -16.51 -6.52 21.68
N ASP A 91 -16.23 -6.71 20.39
CA ASP A 91 -14.90 -7.09 19.87
C ASP A 91 -14.66 -6.50 18.47
N ASN A 92 -15.00 -5.22 18.27
CA ASN A 92 -14.51 -4.45 17.12
C ASN A 92 -13.78 -3.21 17.63
N ASN A 93 -12.83 -3.45 18.52
CA ASN A 93 -11.76 -2.48 18.72
C ASN A 93 -11.05 -2.32 17.37
N PRO A 94 -10.92 -1.11 16.79
CA PRO A 94 -9.90 -0.91 15.76
C PRO A 94 -8.57 -1.47 16.31
N PRO A 95 -7.71 -2.09 15.49
CA PRO A 95 -6.46 -2.65 16.00
C PRO A 95 -5.78 -1.57 16.84
N ALA A 96 -5.56 -1.90 18.11
CA ALA A 96 -5.00 -0.99 19.08
C ALA A 96 -3.80 -0.30 18.46
N ASN A 97 -3.80 1.04 18.51
CA ASN A 97 -2.63 1.84 18.16
C ASN A 97 -1.53 1.46 19.16
N SER A 98 -0.71 0.47 18.81
CA SER A 98 0.50 0.15 19.52
C SER A 98 1.45 1.32 19.31
N HIS A 99 1.35 2.28 20.23
CA HIS A 99 2.38 3.27 20.46
C HIS A 99 3.67 2.52 20.81
N LYS A 100 4.47 2.15 19.81
CA LYS A 100 5.92 2.15 19.97
C LYS A 100 6.38 3.53 19.58
N ASN A 101 6.60 4.35 20.60
CA ASN A 101 7.49 5.49 20.54
C ASN A 101 8.89 4.96 20.19
N GLY A 102 9.15 4.79 18.89
CA GLY A 102 10.45 4.47 18.34
C GLY A 102 11.07 5.74 17.80
N ASN A 103 11.89 6.40 18.61
CA ASN A 103 12.92 7.29 18.11
C ASN A 103 13.85 6.46 17.20
N GLY A 104 13.57 6.46 15.91
CA GLY A 104 14.25 5.66 14.91
C GLY A 104 14.76 6.55 13.80
N ASN A 105 15.95 7.12 14.00
CA ASN A 105 16.82 7.51 12.91
C ASN A 105 16.93 6.29 11.99
N ASN A 106 16.63 6.40 10.69
CA ASN A 106 17.03 5.36 9.76
C ASN A 106 17.72 5.94 8.53
N SER A 107 19.05 5.89 8.66
CA SER A 107 20.00 5.70 7.57
C SER A 107 19.60 4.54 6.66
N ASN A 108 19.80 4.73 5.36
CA ASN A 108 19.76 3.73 4.31
C ASN A 108 20.05 2.28 4.77
N SER A 109 19.14 1.35 4.49
CA SER A 109 19.50 -0.02 4.15
C SER A 109 18.54 -0.55 3.09
N SER A 110 19.12 -1.08 2.02
CA SER A 110 18.51 -2.02 1.08
C SER A 110 17.74 -3.10 1.83
N ASP A 111 16.61 -3.58 1.28
CA ASP A 111 16.33 -5.02 1.13
C ASP A 111 14.99 -5.27 0.40
N HIS A 112 15.11 -6.06 -0.67
CA HIS A 112 14.17 -6.98 -1.32
C HIS A 112 12.65 -6.75 -1.24
N ALA A 113 12.07 -6.57 -2.42
CA ALA A 113 10.64 -6.57 -2.70
C ALA A 113 9.92 -7.81 -2.13
N ALA A 114 8.94 -7.57 -1.26
CA ALA A 114 7.88 -8.52 -0.99
C ALA A 114 6.71 -8.22 -1.94
N THR A 115 6.69 -8.92 -3.07
CA THR A 115 5.50 -9.05 -3.93
C THR A 115 4.35 -9.57 -3.08
N THR A 116 3.33 -8.75 -2.86
CA THR A 116 2.08 -9.19 -2.24
C THR A 116 1.23 -9.88 -3.31
N PRO A 117 0.74 -11.12 -3.12
CA PRO A 117 -0.08 -11.78 -4.13
C PRO A 117 -1.46 -11.11 -4.17
N LEU A 118 -1.95 -10.90 -5.39
CA LEU A 118 -3.31 -10.46 -5.66
C LEU A 118 -4.27 -11.57 -5.19
N VAL A 119 -5.02 -11.33 -4.12
CA VAL A 119 -6.09 -12.24 -3.71
C VAL A 119 -7.27 -12.00 -4.64
N GLU A 120 -7.45 -12.88 -5.63
CA GLU A 120 -8.67 -12.95 -6.45
C GLU A 120 -9.88 -13.18 -5.55
N THR A 121 -10.86 -12.30 -5.66
CA THR A 121 -12.16 -12.43 -5.00
C THR A 121 -13.07 -13.23 -5.93
N PRO A 122 -13.57 -14.42 -5.54
CA PRO A 122 -14.49 -15.16 -6.41
C PRO A 122 -15.86 -14.49 -6.44
N MET A 123 -16.44 -14.39 -7.64
CA MET A 123 -17.79 -13.88 -7.85
C MET A 123 -18.85 -14.86 -7.32
N PRO A 124 -19.94 -14.37 -6.71
CA PRO A 124 -21.02 -15.22 -6.22
C PRO A 124 -21.82 -15.81 -7.40
N THR A 125 -21.89 -17.14 -7.46
CA THR A 125 -22.82 -17.85 -8.34
C THR A 125 -24.23 -17.76 -7.75
N LYS A 126 -25.20 -17.32 -8.56
CA LYS A 126 -26.63 -17.44 -8.24
C LYS A 126 -26.99 -18.91 -8.27
N GLY A 127 -27.51 -19.44 -7.17
CA GLY A 127 -28.13 -20.76 -7.13
C GLY A 127 -29.53 -20.69 -7.73
N ASP A 128 -29.84 -21.66 -8.59
CA ASP A 128 -31.20 -22.05 -8.98
C ASP A 128 -31.64 -23.26 -8.11
#